data_AF-A0AAU8LXT2-F1
#
_entry.id   AF-A0AAU8LXT2-F1
#
_cell.length_a   1.000
_cell.length_b   1.000
_cell.length_c   1.000
_cell.angle_alpha   90.00
_cell.angle_beta   90.00
_cell.angle_gamma   90.00
#
_symmetry.space_group_name_H-M   'P 1'
#
loop_
_entity.id
_entity.type
_entity.pdbx_description
1 polymer ?
#
loop_
_entity_poly.entity_id
_entity_poly.type
_entity_poly.pdbx_seq_one_letter_code
_entity_poly.pdbx_strand_id
1 'polypeptide(L)'
;MHYYQLMPKLMTCNSNIEMSIGMYTNPKTPNNFSVEGIYRKRKDFGALIWNCEDIFSHPKFKYSTKRDFRDVVLEFDFDIEGAMKHLFPKEEPRNDDYYQGQSMTITTTEGVDLFYNMYDFKTSPYSGSGVQGLEEHSNHFFRGSIRIDFNKLYNKDPRLAVGIESIKFGFAYKGTIPEEDFFLGESLWFRINYYNWNVSGKSSLPGTINAEDWPQHKVNICDDYDDMYNLTPERIIEQIAALGFNDSIDYYIGASHYYEKKVMNQDGDKAFEVDRSRPLNFVFESWFENYLIWAKKFGFREVIASISMENLDTPKDWAQRYHDGGVAQSGWQPPPTFITFTNPDVLEHYKNVLDDIVVLQKKAGLELSLQLGEPWWWHKQGTNGIPANPSPPAFYDKATKDKHLAKFGRPLPLFTESTANIDNLDSDSLESLQWLGDQIGGFTLDLVSHAKQKWGNDVKFGVLFFTPSVLDDRHVGKMMQIVNFPKKHWSYQNSLEYALDFFQVEDYDYLIQMAEFEDSDPEKFEWFKQQHDKMYDFTSTVLGYPNEKVHYFSGFVLSPEKQNIWKYIDQAAVDSLGNGLKTYVWAATQVFRDGWTPIQEMY
;
A
#
# COMPACT_ATOMS: atom_id res chain seq x y z
N MET A 1 -12.09 23.94 2.87
CA MET A 1 -12.30 23.62 1.44
C MET A 1 -13.79 23.52 1.17
N HIS A 2 -14.21 23.69 -0.09
CA HIS A 2 -15.61 23.50 -0.49
C HIS A 2 -15.80 22.09 -1.05
N TYR A 3 -16.38 21.21 -0.26
CA TYR A 3 -16.76 19.86 -0.70
C TYR A 3 -18.16 19.85 -1.31
N TYR A 4 -18.41 18.87 -2.17
CA TYR A 4 -19.72 18.66 -2.79
C TYR A 4 -19.92 17.17 -3.10
N GLN A 5 -21.18 16.76 -3.19
CA GLN A 5 -21.55 15.38 -3.53
C GLN A 5 -20.92 14.99 -4.87
N LEU A 6 -20.41 13.76 -4.98
CA LEU A 6 -19.79 13.24 -6.20
C LEU A 6 -18.51 13.99 -6.61
N MET A 7 -17.80 14.63 -5.68
CA MET A 7 -16.49 15.23 -5.97
C MET A 7 -15.46 14.13 -6.26
N PRO A 8 -14.73 14.16 -7.39
CA PRO A 8 -13.84 13.07 -7.80
C PRO A 8 -12.83 12.63 -6.74
N LYS A 9 -12.14 13.57 -6.08
CA LYS A 9 -11.15 13.25 -5.04
C LYS A 9 -11.74 12.49 -3.84
N LEU A 10 -13.04 12.63 -3.57
CA LEU A 10 -13.72 12.00 -2.43
C LEU A 10 -14.31 10.63 -2.78
N MET A 11 -14.29 10.23 -4.06
CA MET A 11 -14.74 8.90 -4.48
C MET A 11 -13.71 7.83 -4.11
N THR A 12 -14.16 6.58 -4.13
CA THR A 12 -13.31 5.41 -3.91
C THR A 12 -13.49 4.40 -5.04
N CYS A 13 -12.54 3.48 -5.22
CA CYS A 13 -12.71 2.34 -6.11
C CYS A 13 -12.62 1.02 -5.35
N ASN A 14 -13.34 0.00 -5.81
CA ASN A 14 -13.24 -1.34 -5.22
C ASN A 14 -13.49 -2.41 -6.31
N SER A 15 -12.96 -3.61 -6.11
CA SER A 15 -13.08 -4.74 -7.03
C SER A 15 -13.13 -6.08 -6.29
N ASN A 16 -13.40 -7.16 -7.03
CA ASN A 16 -13.09 -8.49 -6.54
C ASN A 16 -11.57 -8.72 -6.45
N ILE A 17 -11.16 -9.69 -5.62
CA ILE A 17 -9.77 -9.90 -5.19
C ILE A 17 -8.77 -10.16 -6.33
N GLU A 18 -9.23 -10.71 -7.44
CA GLU A 18 -8.39 -11.05 -8.60
C GLU A 18 -8.10 -9.84 -9.50
N MET A 19 -8.99 -8.86 -9.49
CA MET A 19 -8.89 -7.64 -10.28
C MET A 19 -8.09 -6.59 -9.54
N SER A 20 -7.22 -5.88 -10.26
CA SER A 20 -6.62 -4.64 -9.77
C SER A 20 -7.48 -3.46 -10.23
N ILE A 21 -7.70 -2.47 -9.37
CA ILE A 21 -8.38 -1.21 -9.71
C ILE A 21 -7.75 -0.05 -8.95
N GLY A 22 -7.68 1.11 -9.59
CA GLY A 22 -7.15 2.34 -8.99
C GLY A 22 -7.76 3.56 -9.66
N MET A 23 -7.79 4.67 -8.94
CA MET A 23 -8.24 5.95 -9.48
C MET A 23 -7.30 7.09 -9.09
N TYR A 24 -7.18 8.09 -9.95
CA TYR A 24 -6.31 9.24 -9.73
C TYR A 24 -6.87 10.51 -10.39
N THR A 25 -6.61 11.65 -9.78
CA THR A 25 -7.11 12.96 -10.24
C THR A 25 -6.03 13.73 -10.97
N ASN A 26 -6.40 14.67 -11.84
CA ASN A 26 -5.43 15.53 -12.51
C ASN A 26 -5.13 16.79 -11.66
N PRO A 27 -3.89 16.99 -11.17
CA PRO A 27 -3.55 18.13 -10.31
C PRO A 27 -3.70 19.50 -10.99
N LYS A 28 -3.78 19.56 -12.32
CA LYS A 28 -3.96 20.79 -13.11
C LYS A 28 -5.42 21.02 -13.51
N THR A 29 -6.22 19.97 -13.57
CA THR A 29 -7.63 20.03 -13.97
C THR A 29 -8.46 19.14 -13.03
N PRO A 30 -8.87 19.65 -11.85
CA PRO A 30 -9.52 18.84 -10.81
C PRO A 30 -10.83 18.16 -11.22
N ASN A 31 -11.47 18.65 -12.29
CA ASN A 31 -12.68 18.04 -12.87
C ASN A 31 -12.37 16.94 -13.89
N ASN A 32 -11.10 16.57 -14.07
CA ASN A 32 -10.68 15.45 -14.89
C ASN A 32 -9.96 14.44 -14.01
N PHE A 33 -10.31 13.17 -14.18
CA PHE A 33 -9.73 12.05 -13.44
C PHE A 33 -9.87 10.77 -14.25
N SER A 34 -9.16 9.74 -13.85
CA SER A 34 -9.19 8.45 -14.53
C SER A 34 -9.39 7.32 -13.53
N VAL A 35 -10.03 6.26 -14.02
CA VAL A 35 -10.10 4.97 -13.33
C VAL A 35 -9.47 3.93 -14.24
N GLU A 36 -8.62 3.10 -13.66
CA GLU A 36 -7.87 2.06 -14.34
C GLU A 36 -8.06 0.73 -13.65
N GLY A 37 -7.98 -0.36 -14.41
CA GLY A 37 -7.97 -1.69 -13.82
C GLY A 37 -7.44 -2.79 -14.72
N ILE A 38 -7.21 -3.96 -14.12
CA ILE A 38 -6.71 -5.17 -14.77
C ILE A 38 -7.69 -6.31 -14.50
N TYR A 39 -8.32 -6.79 -15.56
CA TYR A 39 -9.12 -8.01 -15.55
C TYR A 39 -8.23 -9.25 -15.68
N ARG A 40 -8.53 -10.26 -14.89
CA ARG A 40 -7.90 -11.59 -14.84
C ARG A 40 -8.91 -12.72 -14.81
N LYS A 41 -10.16 -12.49 -14.41
CA LYS A 41 -11.29 -13.42 -14.59
C LYS A 41 -12.39 -12.85 -15.48
N ARG A 42 -13.18 -13.75 -16.03
CA ARG A 42 -14.32 -13.41 -16.88
C ARG A 42 -15.42 -12.64 -16.14
N LYS A 43 -15.57 -12.87 -14.82
CA LYS A 43 -16.53 -12.17 -13.95
C LYS A 43 -15.96 -10.98 -13.20
N ASP A 44 -14.71 -10.58 -13.49
CA ASP A 44 -14.13 -9.45 -12.80
C ASP A 44 -14.99 -8.20 -12.96
N PHE A 45 -15.17 -7.52 -11.83
CA PHE A 45 -16.00 -6.36 -11.69
C PHE A 45 -15.37 -5.40 -10.71
N GLY A 46 -15.12 -4.18 -11.21
CA GLY A 46 -14.73 -3.05 -10.39
C GLY A 46 -15.84 -2.00 -10.35
N ALA A 47 -15.77 -1.10 -9.38
CA ALA A 47 -16.67 0.05 -9.32
C ALA A 47 -15.97 1.30 -8.80
N LEU A 48 -16.38 2.45 -9.34
CA LEU A 48 -16.15 3.78 -8.76
C LEU A 48 -17.34 4.10 -7.86
N ILE A 49 -17.08 4.51 -6.62
CA ILE A 49 -18.07 4.55 -5.56
C ILE A 49 -18.07 5.94 -4.92
N TRP A 50 -19.25 6.53 -4.85
CA TRP A 50 -19.55 7.63 -3.94
C TRP A 50 -20.24 7.09 -2.70
N ASN A 51 -19.68 7.40 -1.53
CA ASN A 51 -20.30 7.10 -0.24
C ASN A 51 -20.89 8.39 0.35
N CYS A 52 -22.16 8.36 0.76
CA CYS A 52 -22.79 9.54 1.35
C CYS A 52 -22.23 9.86 2.74
N GLU A 53 -21.68 8.87 3.44
CA GLU A 53 -20.94 9.04 4.70
C GLU A 53 -19.43 8.93 4.45
N ASP A 54 -18.67 9.82 5.09
CA ASP A 54 -17.23 9.80 5.07
C ASP A 54 -16.65 8.95 6.21
N ILE A 55 -16.14 7.76 5.86
CA ILE A 55 -15.46 6.87 6.80
C ILE A 55 -13.94 6.80 6.61
N PHE A 56 -13.39 7.44 5.58
CA PHE A 56 -11.96 7.35 5.24
C PHE A 56 -11.16 8.59 5.60
N SER A 57 -11.84 9.73 5.81
CA SER A 57 -11.15 10.95 6.21
C SER A 57 -10.95 11.02 7.73
N HIS A 58 -9.89 11.71 8.14
CA HIS A 58 -9.69 12.12 9.53
C HIS A 58 -10.94 12.86 10.06
N PRO A 59 -11.42 12.62 11.29
CA PRO A 59 -12.61 13.25 11.87
C PRO A 59 -12.70 14.76 11.70
N LYS A 60 -11.56 15.46 11.70
CA LYS A 60 -11.51 16.90 11.47
C LYS A 60 -11.82 17.31 10.03
N PHE A 61 -11.62 16.45 9.03
CA PHE A 61 -11.75 16.77 7.60
C PHE A 61 -12.89 16.05 6.89
N LYS A 62 -13.66 15.22 7.62
CA LYS A 62 -14.83 14.53 7.07
C LYS A 62 -15.82 15.51 6.46
N TYR A 63 -16.34 15.18 5.28
CA TYR A 63 -17.54 15.86 4.78
C TYR A 63 -18.77 15.40 5.55
N SER A 64 -19.75 16.29 5.72
CA SER A 64 -21.01 15.94 6.39
C SER A 64 -21.81 14.95 5.57
N THR A 65 -22.42 13.96 6.23
CA THR A 65 -23.30 13.00 5.57
C THR A 65 -24.49 13.69 4.92
N LYS A 66 -24.67 13.50 3.61
CA LYS A 66 -25.80 14.04 2.85
C LYS A 66 -26.34 13.02 1.85
N ARG A 67 -27.56 12.57 2.14
CA ARG A 67 -28.24 11.48 1.43
C ARG A 67 -29.31 11.94 0.44
N ASP A 68 -29.58 13.24 0.41
CA ASP A 68 -30.53 13.87 -0.51
C ASP A 68 -29.80 14.38 -1.75
N PHE A 69 -30.23 13.92 -2.91
CA PHE A 69 -29.72 14.33 -4.22
C PHE A 69 -30.77 15.10 -5.04
N ARG A 70 -31.91 15.49 -4.44
CA ARG A 70 -32.85 16.38 -5.13
C ARG A 70 -32.17 17.70 -5.47
N ASP A 71 -32.49 18.21 -6.65
CA ASP A 71 -31.83 19.36 -7.27
C ASP A 71 -30.31 19.18 -7.48
N VAL A 72 -29.80 17.95 -7.54
CA VAL A 72 -28.42 17.65 -7.96
C VAL A 72 -28.41 17.18 -9.42
N VAL A 73 -27.47 17.69 -10.20
CA VAL A 73 -27.21 17.21 -11.56
C VAL A 73 -25.73 16.90 -11.71
N LEU A 74 -25.40 15.71 -12.19
CA LEU A 74 -24.04 15.30 -12.58
C LEU A 74 -23.94 15.28 -14.11
N GLU A 75 -22.92 15.94 -14.66
CA GLU A 75 -22.56 15.94 -16.08
C GLU A 75 -21.09 15.62 -16.24
N PHE A 76 -20.74 14.82 -17.24
CA PHE A 76 -19.36 14.56 -17.60
C PHE A 76 -19.26 14.02 -19.03
N ASP A 77 -18.10 14.22 -19.63
CA ASP A 77 -17.66 13.50 -20.81
C ASP A 77 -16.75 12.35 -20.40
N PHE A 78 -16.69 11.31 -21.23
CA PHE A 78 -15.82 10.17 -20.98
C PHE A 78 -15.18 9.65 -22.27
N ASP A 79 -14.02 9.00 -22.11
CA ASP A 79 -13.55 8.01 -23.06
C ASP A 79 -13.05 6.73 -22.39
N ILE A 80 -13.22 5.61 -23.09
CA ILE A 80 -12.89 4.25 -22.62
C ILE A 80 -11.81 3.67 -23.52
N GLU A 81 -10.83 3.04 -22.90
CA GLU A 81 -9.77 2.28 -23.56
C GLU A 81 -9.70 0.85 -22.98
N GLY A 82 -9.13 -0.05 -23.77
CA GLY A 82 -8.85 -1.43 -23.34
C GLY A 82 -10.06 -2.37 -23.36
N ALA A 83 -10.15 -3.21 -22.33
CA ALA A 83 -11.04 -4.38 -22.29
C ALA A 83 -12.37 -4.14 -21.58
N MET A 84 -12.64 -2.94 -21.08
CA MET A 84 -13.88 -2.60 -20.39
C MET A 84 -15.10 -2.66 -21.34
N LYS A 85 -16.24 -3.16 -20.84
CA LYS A 85 -17.52 -3.16 -21.56
C LYS A 85 -17.93 -1.71 -21.85
N HIS A 86 -18.47 -1.47 -23.04
CA HIS A 86 -18.85 -0.11 -23.45
C HIS A 86 -19.96 0.46 -22.55
N LEU A 87 -19.98 1.78 -22.36
CA LEU A 87 -21.11 2.45 -21.71
C LEU A 87 -22.38 2.34 -22.56
N PHE A 88 -22.26 2.38 -23.89
CA PHE A 88 -23.40 2.30 -24.82
C PHE A 88 -23.38 0.96 -25.59
N PRO A 89 -24.54 0.26 -25.72
CA PRO A 89 -24.62 -1.00 -26.44
C PRO A 89 -24.41 -0.78 -27.94
N LYS A 90 -23.82 -1.77 -28.63
CA LYS A 90 -23.51 -1.70 -30.07
C LYS A 90 -24.75 -1.71 -30.99
N GLU A 91 -25.86 -2.27 -30.51
CA GLU A 91 -27.15 -2.36 -31.19
C GLU A 91 -28.26 -1.94 -30.21
N GLU A 92 -29.46 -1.59 -30.72
CA GLU A 92 -30.63 -1.44 -29.84
C GLU A 92 -30.91 -2.79 -29.15
N PRO A 93 -31.08 -2.81 -27.82
CA PRO A 93 -31.16 -4.06 -27.07
C PRO A 93 -32.37 -4.89 -27.50
N ARG A 94 -32.12 -6.15 -27.89
CA ARG A 94 -33.18 -7.17 -27.95
C ARG A 94 -33.48 -7.64 -26.52
N ASN A 95 -34.72 -8.08 -26.27
CA ASN A 95 -35.24 -8.40 -24.92
C ASN A 95 -34.45 -9.46 -24.12
N ASP A 96 -33.47 -10.08 -24.75
CA ASP A 96 -32.68 -11.24 -24.33
C ASP A 96 -31.15 -10.96 -24.34
N ASP A 97 -30.72 -9.75 -24.69
CA ASP A 97 -29.30 -9.39 -24.66
C ASP A 97 -28.83 -9.10 -23.22
N TYR A 98 -28.11 -10.07 -22.64
CA TYR A 98 -27.18 -9.90 -21.51
C TYR A 98 -26.10 -8.81 -21.76
N TYR A 99 -26.10 -8.16 -22.93
CA TYR A 99 -25.18 -7.14 -23.43
C TYR A 99 -25.56 -5.70 -23.05
N GLN A 100 -26.31 -5.49 -21.96
CA GLN A 100 -26.50 -4.15 -21.39
C GLN A 100 -25.13 -3.53 -21.07
N GLY A 101 -24.91 -2.27 -21.45
CA GLY A 101 -23.67 -1.53 -21.17
C GLY A 101 -23.36 -1.42 -19.68
N GLN A 102 -22.42 -0.56 -19.31
CA GLN A 102 -22.12 -0.36 -17.88
C GLN A 102 -23.34 0.14 -17.10
N SER A 103 -23.43 -0.26 -15.83
CA SER A 103 -24.52 0.13 -14.94
C SER A 103 -24.09 1.16 -13.90
N MET A 104 -25.07 1.94 -13.44
CA MET A 104 -25.01 2.66 -12.19
C MET A 104 -25.93 1.97 -11.17
N THR A 105 -25.39 1.68 -9.99
CA THR A 105 -26.17 1.14 -8.87
C THR A 105 -26.32 2.22 -7.81
N ILE A 106 -27.55 2.48 -7.37
CA ILE A 106 -27.84 3.34 -6.21
C ILE A 106 -28.33 2.45 -5.08
N THR A 107 -27.61 2.43 -3.96
CA THR A 107 -28.03 1.76 -2.73
C THR A 107 -28.77 2.75 -1.85
N THR A 108 -29.98 2.43 -1.41
CA THR A 108 -30.74 3.27 -0.46
C THR A 108 -30.31 3.02 0.99
N THR A 109 -30.73 3.91 1.89
CA THR A 109 -30.52 3.76 3.35
C THR A 109 -31.22 2.54 3.96
N GLU A 110 -32.19 1.97 3.25
CA GLU A 110 -32.89 0.74 3.62
C GLU A 110 -32.21 -0.53 3.05
N GLY A 111 -31.05 -0.38 2.40
CA GLY A 111 -30.31 -1.50 1.81
C GLY A 111 -30.89 -2.02 0.49
N VAL A 112 -31.70 -1.22 -0.21
CA VAL A 112 -32.25 -1.57 -1.52
C VAL A 112 -31.30 -1.11 -2.62
N ASP A 113 -30.85 -2.04 -3.46
CA ASP A 113 -30.07 -1.73 -4.66
C ASP A 113 -30.96 -1.46 -5.88
N LEU A 114 -30.77 -0.31 -6.50
CA LEU A 114 -31.46 0.14 -7.71
C LEU A 114 -30.48 0.22 -8.87
N PHE A 115 -30.77 -0.50 -9.96
CA PHE A 115 -29.89 -0.62 -11.12
C PHE A 115 -30.38 0.25 -12.27
N TYR A 116 -29.49 1.08 -12.81
CA TYR A 116 -29.75 1.94 -13.95
C TYR A 116 -28.72 1.67 -15.05
N ASN A 117 -29.16 1.58 -16.30
CA ASN A 117 -28.25 1.47 -17.42
C ASN A 117 -27.65 2.84 -17.74
N MET A 118 -26.32 2.95 -17.86
CA MET A 118 -25.67 4.23 -18.16
C MET A 118 -26.13 4.83 -19.51
N TYR A 119 -26.59 3.97 -20.44
CA TYR A 119 -27.19 4.39 -21.70
C TYR A 119 -28.41 5.29 -21.54
N ASP A 120 -29.20 5.12 -20.47
CA ASP A 120 -30.42 5.91 -20.22
C ASP A 120 -30.11 7.39 -19.94
N PHE A 121 -28.85 7.72 -19.62
CA PHE A 121 -28.38 9.06 -19.29
C PHE A 121 -27.53 9.70 -20.38
N LYS A 122 -27.42 9.06 -21.55
CA LYS A 122 -26.68 9.61 -22.68
C LYS A 122 -27.26 10.95 -23.13
N THR A 123 -26.39 11.86 -23.51
CA THR A 123 -26.78 13.12 -24.15
C THR A 123 -26.22 13.18 -25.58
N SER A 124 -26.87 13.94 -26.46
CA SER A 124 -26.32 14.22 -27.80
C SER A 124 -25.02 15.01 -27.64
N PRO A 125 -23.99 14.75 -28.47
CA PRO A 125 -22.76 15.51 -28.34
C PRO A 125 -23.06 16.99 -28.69
N TYR A 126 -22.52 17.90 -27.87
CA TYR A 126 -22.40 19.35 -28.12
C TYR A 126 -23.65 20.25 -27.98
N SER A 127 -23.83 20.78 -26.77
CA SER A 127 -24.22 22.20 -26.64
C SER A 127 -23.28 22.93 -25.68
N GLY A 128 -22.05 23.14 -26.13
CA GLY A 128 -21.16 24.19 -25.61
C GLY A 128 -20.09 23.75 -24.61
N SER A 129 -18.88 23.43 -25.10
CA SER A 129 -17.60 24.03 -24.68
C SER A 129 -16.38 23.19 -25.16
N GLY A 130 -15.74 23.64 -26.24
CA GLY A 130 -14.28 23.76 -26.22
C GLY A 130 -13.35 22.63 -26.67
N VAL A 131 -13.78 21.42 -27.04
CA VAL A 131 -12.87 20.43 -27.66
C VAL A 131 -13.14 20.33 -29.16
N GLN A 132 -12.41 21.14 -29.96
CA GLN A 132 -12.37 21.01 -31.41
C GLN A 132 -11.61 19.73 -31.80
N GLY A 133 -12.26 18.82 -32.53
CA GLY A 133 -11.55 17.73 -33.23
C GLY A 133 -12.23 16.35 -33.30
N LEU A 134 -13.51 16.18 -32.94
CA LEU A 134 -14.18 14.89 -33.08
C LEU A 134 -15.20 14.96 -34.22
N GLU A 135 -14.85 14.41 -35.38
CA GLU A 135 -15.74 14.28 -36.54
C GLU A 135 -16.91 13.33 -36.24
N GLU A 136 -18.11 13.71 -36.68
CA GLU A 136 -19.40 12.99 -36.55
C GLU A 136 -19.50 11.68 -37.37
N HIS A 137 -18.38 11.05 -37.69
CA HIS A 137 -18.34 9.89 -38.58
C HIS A 137 -17.60 8.71 -37.96
N SER A 138 -18.12 8.10 -36.88
CA SER A 138 -18.15 6.64 -36.71
C SER A 138 -18.90 6.20 -35.44
N ASN A 139 -19.15 4.90 -35.35
CA ASN A 139 -19.74 4.15 -34.25
C ASN A 139 -18.96 4.27 -32.91
N HIS A 140 -18.93 5.46 -32.28
CA HIS A 140 -18.08 5.73 -31.11
C HIS A 140 -18.70 5.26 -29.77
N PHE A 141 -18.81 3.95 -29.55
CA PHE A 141 -19.24 3.36 -28.24
C PHE A 141 -18.24 3.57 -27.09
N PHE A 142 -17.07 4.15 -27.40
CA PHE A 142 -15.96 4.37 -26.47
C PHE A 142 -15.86 5.81 -25.98
N ARG A 143 -16.68 6.74 -26.49
CA ARG A 143 -16.69 8.14 -26.07
C ARG A 143 -18.11 8.65 -25.96
N GLY A 144 -18.35 9.60 -25.07
CA GLY A 144 -19.66 10.24 -25.00
C GLY A 144 -19.83 11.18 -23.83
N SER A 145 -21.07 11.63 -23.66
CA SER A 145 -21.47 12.58 -22.63
C SER A 145 -22.65 12.03 -21.85
N ILE A 146 -22.58 12.11 -20.52
CA ILE A 146 -23.61 11.64 -19.60
C ILE A 146 -24.19 12.83 -18.84
N ARG A 147 -25.51 12.83 -18.66
CA ARG A 147 -26.21 13.76 -17.76
C ARG A 147 -27.19 13.01 -16.88
N ILE A 148 -26.92 13.02 -15.57
CA ILE A 148 -27.78 12.44 -14.55
C ILE A 148 -28.47 13.56 -13.79
N ASP A 149 -29.77 13.74 -14.08
CA ASP A 149 -30.66 14.62 -13.35
C ASP A 149 -31.38 13.82 -12.27
N PHE A 150 -30.96 14.00 -11.01
CA PHE A 150 -31.49 13.21 -9.90
C PHE A 150 -32.98 13.47 -9.68
N ASN A 151 -33.52 14.67 -9.98
CA ASN A 151 -34.95 14.91 -9.86
C ASN A 151 -35.76 13.97 -10.77
N LYS A 152 -35.25 13.65 -11.97
CA LYS A 152 -35.88 12.66 -12.85
C LYS A 152 -35.79 11.25 -12.28
N LEU A 153 -34.70 10.91 -11.60
CA LEU A 153 -34.55 9.62 -10.92
C LEU A 153 -35.52 9.48 -9.75
N TYR A 154 -35.62 10.47 -8.86
CA TYR A 154 -36.59 10.46 -7.77
C TYR A 154 -38.04 10.32 -8.27
N ASN A 155 -38.38 10.93 -9.41
CA ASN A 155 -39.71 10.80 -10.02
C ASN A 155 -39.94 9.40 -10.61
N LYS A 156 -38.91 8.77 -11.17
CA LYS A 156 -38.97 7.41 -11.75
C LYS A 156 -39.00 6.33 -10.67
N ASP A 157 -38.23 6.51 -9.60
CA ASP A 157 -38.08 5.57 -8.48
C ASP A 157 -38.37 6.25 -7.14
N PRO A 158 -39.64 6.20 -6.66
CA PRO A 158 -40.04 6.78 -5.38
C PRO A 158 -39.28 6.20 -4.17
N ARG A 159 -38.68 5.00 -4.31
CA ARG A 159 -37.85 4.35 -3.30
C ARG A 159 -36.62 5.17 -2.91
N LEU A 160 -36.14 6.07 -3.77
CA LEU A 160 -35.02 6.97 -3.47
C LEU A 160 -35.35 7.97 -2.35
N ALA A 161 -36.64 8.22 -2.06
CA ALA A 161 -37.08 9.20 -1.07
C ALA A 161 -36.62 8.90 0.36
N VAL A 162 -36.28 7.63 0.67
CA VAL A 162 -35.74 7.21 1.97
C VAL A 162 -34.28 7.64 2.18
N GLY A 163 -33.62 8.12 1.12
CA GLY A 163 -32.24 8.58 1.10
C GLY A 163 -31.32 7.61 0.37
N ILE A 164 -30.28 8.18 -0.24
CA ILE A 164 -29.22 7.43 -0.93
C ILE A 164 -28.07 7.18 0.04
N GLU A 165 -27.57 5.95 0.09
CA GLU A 165 -26.41 5.55 0.89
C GLU A 165 -25.13 5.58 0.06
N SER A 166 -25.15 5.01 -1.14
CA SER A 166 -24.01 5.04 -2.06
C SER A 166 -24.46 5.02 -3.52
N ILE A 167 -23.57 5.50 -4.40
CA ILE A 167 -23.73 5.44 -5.86
C ILE A 167 -22.49 4.77 -6.43
N LYS A 168 -22.67 3.70 -7.21
CA LYS A 168 -21.60 2.90 -7.79
C LYS A 168 -21.69 2.93 -9.31
N PHE A 169 -20.60 3.26 -9.98
CA PHE A 169 -20.45 3.14 -11.43
C PHE A 169 -19.63 1.88 -11.72
N GLY A 170 -20.25 0.88 -12.36
CA GLY A 170 -19.65 -0.43 -12.59
C GLY A 170 -18.71 -0.48 -13.80
N PHE A 171 -17.71 -1.35 -13.71
CA PHE A 171 -16.68 -1.58 -14.73
C PHE A 171 -16.52 -3.07 -14.99
N ALA A 172 -17.45 -3.66 -15.73
CA ALA A 172 -17.36 -5.06 -16.16
C ALA A 172 -16.46 -5.25 -17.39
N TYR A 173 -15.80 -6.40 -17.49
CA TYR A 173 -15.08 -6.84 -18.68
C TYR A 173 -16.04 -6.99 -19.89
N LYS A 174 -15.62 -6.55 -21.08
CA LYS A 174 -16.45 -6.62 -22.31
C LYS A 174 -16.84 -8.04 -22.71
N GLY A 175 -16.05 -9.04 -22.30
CA GLY A 175 -16.30 -10.44 -22.57
C GLY A 175 -17.00 -11.17 -21.42
N THR A 176 -17.48 -10.46 -20.38
CA THR A 176 -18.17 -11.08 -19.24
C THR A 176 -19.38 -11.91 -19.70
N ILE A 177 -19.41 -13.15 -19.23
CA ILE A 177 -20.54 -14.07 -19.34
C ILE A 177 -20.92 -14.47 -17.91
N PRO A 178 -22.11 -14.10 -17.40
CA PRO A 178 -22.48 -14.28 -15.99
C PRO A 178 -22.46 -15.74 -15.49
N GLU A 179 -22.54 -16.71 -16.38
CA GLU A 179 -22.50 -18.13 -16.07
C GLU A 179 -21.06 -18.69 -16.00
N GLU A 180 -20.06 -17.97 -16.51
CA GLU A 180 -18.67 -18.45 -16.67
C GLU A 180 -17.70 -17.76 -15.72
N ASP A 181 -17.08 -18.52 -14.81
CA ASP A 181 -16.14 -17.99 -13.81
C ASP A 181 -14.77 -18.68 -13.91
N PHE A 182 -14.01 -18.31 -14.93
CA PHE A 182 -12.64 -18.81 -15.17
C PHE A 182 -11.67 -17.68 -15.46
N PHE A 183 -10.36 -17.96 -15.34
CA PHE A 183 -9.32 -16.97 -15.57
C PHE A 183 -9.06 -16.75 -17.07
N LEU A 184 -8.84 -15.50 -17.46
CA LEU A 184 -8.70 -15.06 -18.86
C LEU A 184 -7.41 -15.55 -19.53
N GLY A 185 -6.49 -16.18 -18.79
CA GLY A 185 -5.18 -16.62 -19.28
C GLY A 185 -4.17 -15.49 -19.52
N GLU A 186 -4.63 -14.25 -19.47
CA GLU A 186 -3.84 -13.02 -19.62
C GLU A 186 -4.40 -11.91 -18.71
N SER A 187 -3.58 -10.90 -18.39
CA SER A 187 -4.01 -9.67 -17.72
C SER A 187 -4.53 -8.68 -18.77
N LEU A 188 -5.82 -8.33 -18.72
CA LEU A 188 -6.45 -7.40 -19.65
C LEU A 188 -6.73 -6.06 -18.99
N TRP A 189 -6.06 -5.01 -19.44
CA TRP A 189 -6.22 -3.67 -18.90
C TRP A 189 -7.47 -2.95 -19.42
N PHE A 190 -7.94 -1.98 -18.64
CA PHE A 190 -8.81 -0.92 -19.11
C PHE A 190 -8.47 0.43 -18.46
N ARG A 191 -8.92 1.49 -19.11
CA ARG A 191 -8.93 2.85 -18.57
C ARG A 191 -10.22 3.53 -18.99
N ILE A 192 -10.81 4.28 -18.07
CA ILE A 192 -11.85 5.27 -18.39
C ILE A 192 -11.35 6.63 -17.91
N ASN A 193 -11.28 7.60 -18.83
CA ASN A 193 -11.03 8.98 -18.46
C ASN A 193 -12.35 9.73 -18.39
N TYR A 194 -12.49 10.54 -17.37
CA TYR A 194 -13.60 11.46 -17.18
C TYR A 194 -13.09 12.89 -17.42
N TYR A 195 -13.86 13.64 -18.19
CA TYR A 195 -13.59 15.04 -18.48
C TYR A 195 -14.81 15.88 -18.11
N ASN A 196 -14.56 17.16 -17.80
CA ASN A 196 -15.63 18.12 -17.52
C ASN A 196 -16.59 17.62 -16.42
N TRP A 197 -16.09 16.86 -15.44
CA TRP A 197 -16.91 16.35 -14.35
C TRP A 197 -17.49 17.50 -13.55
N ASN A 198 -18.79 17.70 -13.69
CA ASN A 198 -19.49 18.87 -13.19
C ASN A 198 -20.70 18.44 -12.37
N VAL A 199 -20.71 18.81 -11.10
CA VAL A 199 -21.84 18.61 -10.20
C VAL A 199 -22.46 19.96 -9.89
N SER A 200 -23.71 20.16 -10.28
CA SER A 200 -24.43 21.42 -10.10
C SER A 200 -25.69 21.26 -9.25
N GLY A 201 -26.23 22.41 -8.84
CA GLY A 201 -27.44 22.50 -8.01
C GLY A 201 -27.14 22.38 -6.52
N LYS A 202 -28.01 21.72 -5.75
CA LYS A 202 -27.88 21.62 -4.28
C LYS A 202 -26.89 20.51 -3.88
N SER A 203 -25.65 20.57 -4.34
CA SER A 203 -24.63 19.52 -4.10
C SER A 203 -23.65 19.82 -2.96
N SER A 204 -23.57 21.06 -2.49
CA SER A 204 -22.61 21.48 -1.45
C SER A 204 -22.66 20.58 -0.21
N LEU A 205 -21.47 20.25 0.29
CA LEU A 205 -21.23 19.53 1.53
C LEU A 205 -20.44 20.45 2.47
N PRO A 206 -20.95 20.71 3.68
CA PRO A 206 -20.12 21.18 4.77
C PRO A 206 -18.92 20.23 4.97
N GLY A 207 -17.72 20.80 5.00
CA GLY A 207 -16.53 20.14 5.51
C GLY A 207 -15.95 21.04 6.60
N THR A 208 -15.57 20.48 7.74
CA THR A 208 -14.70 21.19 8.67
C THR A 208 -13.32 21.23 8.05
N ILE A 209 -12.92 22.39 7.54
CA ILE A 209 -11.51 22.72 7.47
C ILE A 209 -11.43 24.11 8.03
N ASN A 210 -11.21 24.18 9.34
CA ASN A 210 -10.57 25.35 9.90
C ASN A 210 -9.14 25.28 9.39
N ALA A 211 -8.90 25.83 8.20
CA ALA A 211 -7.57 26.09 7.67
C ALA A 211 -6.93 27.25 8.45
N GLU A 212 -7.13 27.29 9.76
CA GLU A 212 -6.21 27.96 10.67
C GLU A 212 -5.11 26.92 10.89
N ASP A 213 -4.17 26.95 9.94
CA ASP A 213 -2.83 26.38 9.95
C ASP A 213 -2.53 25.48 11.15
N TRP A 214 -2.68 24.15 10.99
CA TRP A 214 -1.92 23.26 11.87
C TRP A 214 -0.46 23.63 11.67
N PRO A 215 0.24 24.06 12.72
CA PRO A 215 1.62 24.47 12.54
C PRO A 215 2.40 23.26 12.00
N GLN A 216 3.46 23.56 11.28
CA GLN A 216 4.38 22.52 10.89
C GLN A 216 5.03 21.94 12.16
N HIS A 217 5.06 20.62 12.25
CA HIS A 217 5.72 19.89 13.33
C HIS A 217 6.86 19.04 12.76
N LYS A 218 7.66 18.44 13.67
CA LYS A 218 8.91 17.76 13.32
C LYS A 218 8.74 16.28 12.98
N VAL A 219 7.61 15.67 13.35
CA VAL A 219 7.33 14.27 12.98
C VAL A 219 6.89 14.15 11.53
N ASN A 220 7.30 13.05 10.90
CA ASN A 220 6.90 12.63 9.56
C ASN A 220 5.84 11.53 9.65
N ILE A 221 5.30 11.11 8.51
CA ILE A 221 4.26 10.08 8.46
C ILE A 221 4.71 8.89 7.61
N CYS A 222 4.28 7.71 8.02
CA CYS A 222 4.35 6.52 7.21
C CYS A 222 2.93 6.19 6.68
N ASP A 223 2.83 5.66 5.47
CA ASP A 223 1.57 5.26 4.81
C ASP A 223 1.76 4.00 3.94
N ASP A 224 0.69 3.28 3.60
CA ASP A 224 0.72 1.98 2.92
C ASP A 224 -0.15 1.94 1.66
N TYR A 225 0.31 1.22 0.64
CA TYR A 225 -0.47 1.02 -0.59
C TYR A 225 -1.65 0.06 -0.42
N ASP A 226 -1.46 -1.08 0.24
CA ASP A 226 -2.50 -2.11 0.35
C ASP A 226 -3.70 -1.66 1.21
N ASP A 227 -3.50 -0.72 2.13
CA ASP A 227 -4.55 -0.11 2.95
C ASP A 227 -5.34 1.01 2.23
N MET A 228 -4.76 1.65 1.22
CA MET A 228 -5.28 2.90 0.64
C MET A 228 -5.42 2.93 -0.88
N TYR A 229 -5.09 1.86 -1.61
CA TYR A 229 -5.20 1.82 -3.08
C TYR A 229 -6.61 2.16 -3.60
N ASN A 230 -7.63 1.98 -2.76
CA ASN A 230 -9.02 2.29 -3.04
C ASN A 230 -9.37 3.79 -2.97
N LEU A 231 -8.49 4.64 -2.42
CA LEU A 231 -8.69 6.07 -2.27
C LEU A 231 -7.96 6.85 -3.38
N THR A 232 -8.35 8.12 -3.59
CA THR A 232 -7.57 9.00 -4.46
C THR A 232 -6.30 9.49 -3.75
N PRO A 233 -5.14 9.54 -4.43
CA PRO A 233 -3.93 10.09 -3.84
C PRO A 233 -4.07 11.55 -3.39
N GLU A 234 -4.86 12.36 -4.12
CA GLU A 234 -5.17 13.74 -3.73
C GLU A 234 -5.77 13.83 -2.32
N ARG A 235 -6.76 12.99 -2.03
CA ARG A 235 -7.44 12.96 -0.72
C ARG A 235 -6.51 12.53 0.41
N ILE A 236 -5.61 11.59 0.15
CA ILE A 236 -4.66 11.12 1.15
C ILE A 236 -3.69 12.24 1.48
N ILE A 237 -2.95 12.74 0.48
CA ILE A 237 -1.92 13.76 0.67
C ILE A 237 -2.48 15.06 1.25
N GLU A 238 -3.66 15.50 0.79
CA GLU A 238 -4.28 16.73 1.29
C GLU A 238 -4.56 16.67 2.79
N GLN A 239 -4.99 15.51 3.30
CA GLN A 239 -5.25 15.33 4.73
C GLN A 239 -3.96 15.22 5.54
N ILE A 240 -2.97 14.50 5.01
CA ILE A 240 -1.63 14.44 5.61
C ILE A 240 -1.06 15.86 5.74
N ALA A 241 -1.06 16.64 4.66
CA ALA A 241 -0.58 18.02 4.68
C ALA A 241 -1.40 18.91 5.64
N ALA A 242 -2.73 18.73 5.68
CA ALA A 242 -3.61 19.48 6.57
C ALA A 242 -3.40 19.20 8.07
N LEU A 243 -2.71 18.10 8.43
CA LEU A 243 -2.33 17.77 9.82
C LEU A 243 -1.00 18.41 10.24
N GLY A 244 -0.24 19.02 9.33
CA GLY A 244 1.04 19.68 9.61
C GLY A 244 2.27 18.92 9.12
N PHE A 245 2.12 17.69 8.60
CA PHE A 245 3.20 16.95 7.93
C PHE A 245 3.64 17.67 6.65
N ASN A 246 4.95 17.86 6.47
CA ASN A 246 5.44 18.69 5.35
C ASN A 246 6.84 18.33 4.80
N ASP A 247 7.57 17.39 5.41
CA ASP A 247 8.94 17.09 4.98
C ASP A 247 9.02 15.80 4.18
N SER A 248 8.74 14.67 4.84
CA SER A 248 8.92 13.32 4.29
C SER A 248 7.71 12.44 4.55
N ILE A 249 7.46 11.55 3.60
CA ILE A 249 6.56 10.41 3.75
C ILE A 249 7.38 9.14 3.62
N ASP A 250 7.20 8.18 4.51
CA ASP A 250 7.62 6.79 4.25
C ASP A 250 6.43 6.04 3.68
N TYR A 251 6.61 5.41 2.52
CA TYR A 251 5.51 4.78 1.79
C TYR A 251 5.81 3.30 1.59
N TYR A 252 5.11 2.46 2.35
CA TYR A 252 5.22 1.02 2.24
C TYR A 252 4.50 0.54 0.98
N ILE A 253 5.27 -0.04 0.07
CA ILE A 253 4.78 -0.73 -1.11
C ILE A 253 4.52 -2.17 -0.64
N GLY A 254 3.25 -2.40 -0.28
CA GLY A 254 2.75 -3.61 0.39
C GLY A 254 2.92 -4.91 -0.39
N ALA A 255 2.22 -5.96 0.03
CA ALA A 255 2.49 -7.34 -0.36
C ALA A 255 1.51 -7.91 -1.41
N SER A 256 0.47 -7.19 -1.82
CA SER A 256 -0.65 -7.84 -2.54
C SER A 256 -1.08 -7.21 -3.86
N HIS A 257 -0.89 -5.90 -4.05
CA HIS A 257 -1.48 -5.20 -5.20
C HIS A 257 -0.52 -4.45 -6.12
N TYR A 258 0.77 -4.29 -5.81
CA TYR A 258 1.66 -3.41 -6.60
C TYR A 258 2.24 -4.10 -7.86
N TYR A 259 2.44 -5.41 -7.81
CA TYR A 259 3.13 -6.17 -8.86
C TYR A 259 2.19 -6.63 -9.97
N GLU A 260 2.74 -6.89 -11.16
CA GLU A 260 1.99 -7.57 -12.22
C GLU A 260 1.84 -9.05 -11.87
N LYS A 261 0.68 -9.62 -12.23
CA LYS A 261 0.34 -11.01 -11.94
C LYS A 261 0.23 -11.79 -13.24
N LYS A 262 0.88 -12.93 -13.29
CA LYS A 262 0.77 -13.89 -14.38
C LYS A 262 -0.24 -14.97 -14.04
N VAL A 263 -1.18 -15.22 -14.96
CA VAL A 263 -2.12 -16.33 -14.85
C VAL A 263 -1.41 -17.66 -15.11
N MET A 264 -1.44 -18.56 -14.13
CA MET A 264 -0.76 -19.87 -14.17
C MET A 264 -1.69 -21.01 -14.58
N ASN A 265 -2.97 -20.92 -14.20
CA ASN A 265 -3.99 -21.92 -14.52
C ASN A 265 -5.30 -21.22 -14.89
N GLN A 266 -6.10 -21.82 -15.78
CA GLN A 266 -7.42 -21.28 -16.14
C GLN A 266 -8.55 -21.77 -15.21
N ASP A 267 -8.30 -22.85 -14.45
CA ASP A 267 -9.22 -23.49 -13.51
C ASP A 267 -8.61 -23.57 -12.08
N GLY A 268 -9.44 -23.41 -11.03
CA GLY A 268 -9.07 -23.63 -9.61
C GLY A 268 -8.93 -22.38 -8.73
N ASP A 269 -8.51 -22.56 -7.47
CA ASP A 269 -8.57 -21.52 -6.41
C ASP A 269 -7.31 -20.63 -6.29
N LYS A 270 -6.18 -21.01 -6.90
CA LYS A 270 -4.95 -20.18 -6.98
C LYS A 270 -4.38 -20.23 -8.39
N ALA A 271 -4.50 -19.11 -9.10
CA ALA A 271 -4.08 -19.00 -10.50
C ALA A 271 -3.06 -17.90 -10.77
N PHE A 272 -2.52 -17.22 -9.75
CA PHE A 272 -1.58 -16.13 -9.95
C PHE A 272 -0.24 -16.39 -9.32
N GLU A 273 0.80 -15.94 -10.01
CA GLU A 273 2.12 -15.68 -9.44
C GLU A 273 2.59 -14.30 -9.92
N VAL A 274 3.54 -13.69 -9.21
CA VAL A 274 4.23 -12.47 -9.69
C VAL A 274 4.77 -12.70 -11.11
N ASP A 275 4.47 -11.78 -12.03
CA ASP A 275 5.03 -11.82 -13.38
C ASP A 275 6.51 -11.41 -13.35
N ARG A 276 7.37 -12.32 -13.77
CA ARG A 276 8.82 -12.11 -13.80
C ARG A 276 9.27 -11.14 -14.91
N SER A 277 8.42 -10.88 -15.90
CA SER A 277 8.74 -10.04 -17.05
C SER A 277 8.37 -8.58 -16.86
N ARG A 278 7.50 -8.27 -15.90
CA ARG A 278 7.07 -6.91 -15.57
C ARG A 278 6.92 -6.78 -14.05
N PRO A 279 7.72 -5.93 -13.39
CA PRO A 279 7.73 -5.87 -11.92
C PRO A 279 6.47 -5.21 -11.38
N LEU A 280 6.09 -4.04 -11.89
CA LEU A 280 4.93 -3.26 -11.44
C LEU A 280 3.74 -3.46 -12.38
N ASN A 281 2.53 -3.53 -11.83
CA ASN A 281 1.35 -3.41 -12.65
C ASN A 281 1.01 -1.94 -12.92
N PHE A 282 0.38 -1.70 -14.07
CA PHE A 282 0.16 -0.32 -14.54
C PHE A 282 -0.80 0.50 -13.68
N VAL A 283 -1.71 -0.16 -12.95
CA VAL A 283 -2.67 0.53 -12.06
C VAL A 283 -1.91 1.14 -10.88
N PHE A 284 -1.00 0.36 -10.26
CA PHE A 284 -0.09 0.87 -9.24
C PHE A 284 0.80 1.98 -9.78
N GLU A 285 1.40 1.80 -10.97
CA GLU A 285 2.27 2.81 -11.58
C GLU A 285 1.56 4.17 -11.70
N SER A 286 0.35 4.21 -12.28
CA SER A 286 -0.42 5.44 -12.43
C SER A 286 -0.85 6.05 -11.11
N TRP A 287 -1.30 5.22 -10.16
CA TRP A 287 -1.76 5.66 -8.84
C TRP A 287 -0.59 6.25 -8.03
N PHE A 288 0.53 5.54 -7.98
CA PHE A 288 1.71 5.95 -7.22
C PHE A 288 2.37 7.18 -7.86
N GLU A 289 2.42 7.27 -9.19
CA GLU A 289 2.85 8.51 -9.86
C GLU A 289 2.00 9.70 -9.41
N ASN A 290 0.68 9.54 -9.35
CA ASN A 290 -0.21 10.61 -8.91
C ASN A 290 0.00 10.96 -7.43
N TYR A 291 0.23 9.97 -6.57
CA TYR A 291 0.61 10.16 -5.16
C TYR A 291 1.86 11.03 -5.04
N LEU A 292 2.93 10.70 -5.78
CA LEU A 292 4.18 11.45 -5.79
C LEU A 292 3.98 12.88 -6.30
N ILE A 293 3.17 13.09 -7.34
CA ILE A 293 2.88 14.43 -7.86
C ILE A 293 2.11 15.27 -6.84
N TRP A 294 1.13 14.69 -6.14
CA TRP A 294 0.40 15.38 -5.08
C TRP A 294 1.31 15.66 -3.89
N ALA A 295 2.12 14.72 -3.45
CA ALA A 295 3.11 14.93 -2.40
C ALA A 295 4.01 16.12 -2.74
N LYS A 296 4.57 16.16 -3.96
CA LYS A 296 5.36 17.30 -4.43
C LYS A 296 4.59 18.62 -4.40
N LYS A 297 3.33 18.61 -4.85
CA LYS A 297 2.47 19.80 -4.91
C LYS A 297 2.13 20.35 -3.52
N PHE A 298 2.01 19.49 -2.51
CA PHE A 298 1.77 19.86 -1.12
C PHE A 298 3.06 20.18 -0.34
N GLY A 299 4.23 20.13 -0.99
CA GLY A 299 5.49 20.63 -0.43
C GLY A 299 6.41 19.56 0.14
N PHE A 300 6.02 18.29 0.11
CA PHE A 300 6.90 17.19 0.51
C PHE A 300 8.13 17.14 -0.39
N ARG A 301 9.30 16.91 0.21
CA ARG A 301 10.57 16.80 -0.50
C ARG A 301 10.87 15.36 -0.89
N GLU A 302 10.44 14.43 -0.06
CA GLU A 302 10.85 13.03 -0.08
C GLU A 302 9.64 12.12 0.14
N VAL A 303 9.56 11.06 -0.67
CA VAL A 303 8.71 9.90 -0.42
C VAL A 303 9.62 8.70 -0.46
N ILE A 304 9.93 8.10 0.69
CA ILE A 304 10.74 6.89 0.79
C ILE A 304 9.87 5.74 0.30
N ALA A 305 10.27 5.07 -0.78
CA ALA A 305 9.58 3.88 -1.27
C ALA A 305 10.13 2.65 -0.54
N SER A 306 9.42 2.17 0.47
CA SER A 306 9.77 1.01 1.29
C SER A 306 9.14 -0.25 0.71
N ILE A 307 9.95 -1.10 0.08
CA ILE A 307 9.46 -2.25 -0.70
C ILE A 307 9.37 -3.48 0.20
N SER A 308 8.18 -4.05 0.32
CA SER A 308 7.93 -5.25 1.12
C SER A 308 8.79 -6.44 0.70
N MET A 309 9.24 -7.22 1.67
CA MET A 309 9.96 -8.49 1.50
C MET A 309 9.04 -9.74 1.52
N GLU A 310 7.74 -9.54 1.37
CA GLU A 310 6.73 -10.59 1.24
C GLU A 310 5.73 -10.27 0.14
N ASN A 311 5.20 -11.30 -0.53
CA ASN A 311 4.15 -11.14 -1.54
C ASN A 311 3.06 -12.21 -1.39
N LEU A 312 1.80 -11.86 -1.66
CA LEU A 312 0.66 -12.77 -1.61
C LEU A 312 0.73 -13.85 -2.71
N ASP A 313 1.15 -13.46 -3.90
CA ASP A 313 1.23 -14.31 -5.09
C ASP A 313 2.68 -14.72 -5.41
N THR A 314 3.47 -15.01 -4.37
CA THR A 314 4.91 -15.32 -4.51
C THR A 314 5.16 -16.59 -5.35
N PRO A 315 6.03 -16.54 -6.39
CA PRO A 315 6.49 -17.73 -7.09
C PRO A 315 7.08 -18.78 -6.15
N LYS A 316 6.79 -20.07 -6.37
CA LYS A 316 7.08 -21.14 -5.40
C LYS A 316 8.55 -21.29 -5.00
N ASP A 317 9.46 -20.93 -5.89
CA ASP A 317 10.92 -20.97 -5.76
C ASP A 317 11.51 -19.69 -5.15
N TRP A 318 10.70 -18.65 -4.96
CA TRP A 318 11.08 -17.44 -4.24
C TRP A 318 10.79 -17.55 -2.74
N ALA A 319 9.88 -18.43 -2.34
CA ALA A 319 9.44 -18.57 -0.96
C ALA A 319 10.55 -19.06 -0.01
N GLN A 320 10.68 -18.40 1.13
CA GLN A 320 11.36 -18.94 2.32
C GLN A 320 10.63 -20.21 2.81
N ARG A 321 11.38 -21.20 3.29
CA ARG A 321 10.83 -22.51 3.69
C ARG A 321 11.45 -23.04 4.97
N TYR A 322 10.62 -23.71 5.76
CA TYR A 322 11.06 -24.50 6.91
C TYR A 322 11.74 -25.80 6.46
N HIS A 323 12.42 -26.47 7.39
CA HIS A 323 13.16 -27.71 7.09
C HIS A 323 12.25 -28.87 6.62
N ASP A 324 10.96 -28.85 6.95
CA ASP A 324 9.95 -29.82 6.52
C ASP A 324 9.34 -29.50 5.14
N GLY A 325 9.76 -28.39 4.52
CA GLY A 325 9.28 -27.90 3.24
C GLY A 325 8.08 -26.96 3.32
N GLY A 326 7.52 -26.73 4.51
CA GLY A 326 6.47 -25.75 4.75
C GLY A 326 6.88 -24.33 4.33
N VAL A 327 5.91 -23.55 3.87
CA VAL A 327 6.11 -22.18 3.38
C VAL A 327 6.06 -21.20 4.56
N ALA A 328 7.00 -20.26 4.62
CA ALA A 328 6.95 -19.18 5.58
C ALA A 328 5.99 -18.08 5.11
N GLN A 329 5.01 -17.77 5.96
CA GLN A 329 3.96 -16.81 5.68
C GLN A 329 3.70 -15.97 6.94
N SER A 330 3.25 -14.73 6.75
CA SER A 330 2.88 -13.84 7.85
C SER A 330 1.52 -14.18 8.45
N GLY A 331 1.13 -13.46 9.50
CA GLY A 331 -0.13 -13.65 10.22
C GLY A 331 -1.36 -12.98 9.58
N TRP A 332 -1.18 -12.25 8.47
CA TRP A 332 -2.26 -11.55 7.78
C TRP A 332 -3.21 -12.50 7.06
N GLN A 333 -4.39 -12.00 6.67
CA GLN A 333 -5.38 -12.78 5.93
C GLN A 333 -5.84 -12.04 4.67
N PRO A 334 -5.62 -12.60 3.46
CA PRO A 334 -4.85 -13.82 3.19
C PRO A 334 -3.35 -13.62 3.46
N PRO A 335 -2.59 -14.66 3.85
CA PRO A 335 -1.22 -14.49 4.34
C PRO A 335 -0.20 -14.35 3.20
N PRO A 336 0.52 -13.21 3.09
CA PRO A 336 1.70 -13.07 2.26
C PRO A 336 2.78 -14.12 2.56
N THR A 337 3.63 -14.37 1.56
CA THR A 337 4.75 -15.32 1.65
C THR A 337 6.07 -14.56 1.68
N PHE A 338 6.93 -14.89 2.64
CA PHE A 338 8.26 -14.28 2.76
C PHE A 338 9.20 -14.74 1.65
N ILE A 339 10.00 -13.81 1.15
CA ILE A 339 10.86 -14.01 -0.03
C ILE A 339 12.31 -14.28 0.39
N THR A 340 12.98 -15.20 -0.30
CA THR A 340 14.37 -15.61 0.00
C THR A 340 15.41 -14.67 -0.61
N PHE A 341 16.53 -14.49 0.09
CA PHE A 341 17.65 -13.62 -0.33
C PHE A 341 18.66 -14.30 -1.26
N THR A 342 18.53 -15.62 -1.45
CA THR A 342 19.55 -16.43 -2.16
C THR A 342 19.18 -16.76 -3.60
N ASN A 343 17.94 -16.48 -4.00
CA ASN A 343 17.46 -16.70 -5.36
C ASN A 343 17.87 -15.50 -6.26
N PRO A 344 18.66 -15.72 -7.33
CA PRO A 344 19.07 -14.63 -8.22
C PRO A 344 17.89 -13.95 -8.96
N ASP A 345 16.80 -14.68 -9.22
CA ASP A 345 15.62 -14.11 -9.89
C ASP A 345 14.88 -13.12 -8.98
N VAL A 346 14.91 -13.34 -7.65
CA VAL A 346 14.40 -12.38 -6.67
C VAL A 346 15.22 -11.09 -6.73
N LEU A 347 16.55 -11.20 -6.69
CA LEU A 347 17.43 -10.03 -6.73
C LEU A 347 17.18 -9.21 -8.01
N GLU A 348 17.04 -9.87 -9.15
CA GLU A 348 16.76 -9.21 -10.43
C GLU A 348 15.37 -8.56 -10.44
N HIS A 349 14.36 -9.21 -9.88
CA HIS A 349 13.02 -8.62 -9.75
C HIS A 349 13.06 -7.32 -8.92
N TYR A 350 13.74 -7.32 -7.77
CA TYR A 350 13.82 -6.11 -6.93
C TYR A 350 14.63 -5.00 -7.60
N LYS A 351 15.69 -5.31 -8.34
CA LYS A 351 16.39 -4.30 -9.17
C LYS A 351 15.45 -3.61 -10.15
N ASN A 352 14.59 -4.37 -10.82
CA ASN A 352 13.60 -3.82 -11.76
C ASN A 352 12.52 -3.00 -11.05
N VAL A 353 12.04 -3.43 -9.87
CA VAL A 353 11.12 -2.64 -9.03
C VAL A 353 11.75 -1.29 -8.67
N LEU A 354 12.98 -1.28 -8.16
CA LEU A 354 13.70 -0.05 -7.79
C LEU A 354 13.84 0.91 -8.97
N ASP A 355 14.16 0.37 -10.16
CA ASP A 355 14.32 1.17 -11.37
C ASP A 355 13.03 1.88 -11.76
N ASP A 356 11.91 1.16 -11.74
CA ASP A 356 10.61 1.74 -12.09
C ASP A 356 10.18 2.79 -11.05
N ILE A 357 10.40 2.54 -9.76
CA ILE A 357 10.13 3.52 -8.69
C ILE A 357 10.96 4.79 -8.85
N VAL A 358 12.26 4.67 -9.15
CA VAL A 358 13.13 5.83 -9.38
C VAL A 358 12.65 6.66 -10.58
N VAL A 359 12.18 6.00 -11.65
CA VAL A 359 11.56 6.70 -12.80
C VAL A 359 10.38 7.54 -12.36
N LEU A 360 9.48 6.99 -11.53
CA LEU A 360 8.29 7.68 -11.02
C LEU A 360 8.67 8.86 -10.10
N GLN A 361 9.57 8.66 -9.13
CA GLN A 361 10.08 9.72 -8.24
C GLN A 361 10.73 10.87 -9.03
N LYS A 362 11.58 10.53 -10.01
CA LYS A 362 12.23 11.51 -10.88
C LYS A 362 11.23 12.31 -11.71
N LYS A 363 10.19 11.65 -12.25
CA LYS A 363 9.13 12.30 -13.02
C LYS A 363 8.32 13.29 -12.17
N ALA A 364 8.05 12.95 -10.92
CA ALA A 364 7.39 13.83 -9.95
C ALA A 364 8.29 14.96 -9.43
N GLY A 365 9.62 14.84 -9.56
CA GLY A 365 10.58 15.84 -9.08
C GLY A 365 10.79 15.79 -7.56
N LEU A 366 10.68 14.61 -6.97
CA LEU A 366 11.01 14.33 -5.56
C LEU A 366 12.45 13.82 -5.43
N GLU A 367 12.96 13.81 -4.19
CA GLU A 367 14.21 13.12 -3.86
C GLU A 367 14.08 11.62 -4.16
N LEU A 368 15.15 11.00 -4.67
CA LEU A 368 15.18 9.59 -5.05
C LEU A 368 15.53 8.76 -3.82
N SER A 369 14.51 8.20 -3.16
CA SER A 369 14.67 7.55 -1.86
C SER A 369 14.01 6.17 -1.85
N LEU A 370 14.82 5.15 -1.63
CA LEU A 370 14.44 3.75 -1.67
C LEU A 370 14.71 3.12 -0.31
N GLN A 371 13.93 2.12 0.05
CA GLN A 371 14.17 1.34 1.26
C GLN A 371 13.79 -0.13 1.03
N LEU A 372 14.59 -1.03 1.60
CA LEU A 372 14.20 -2.42 1.73
C LEU A 372 13.35 -2.57 3.00
N GLY A 373 12.08 -2.94 2.81
CA GLY A 373 11.09 -3.08 3.88
C GLY A 373 11.30 -4.37 4.67
N GLU A 374 11.84 -4.24 5.88
CA GLU A 374 11.98 -5.31 6.87
C GLU A 374 12.62 -6.61 6.33
N PRO A 375 13.89 -6.60 5.89
CA PRO A 375 14.55 -7.81 5.41
C PRO A 375 14.97 -8.72 6.57
N TRP A 376 14.34 -9.90 6.68
CA TRP A 376 14.76 -10.94 7.61
C TRP A 376 14.45 -12.37 7.14
N TRP A 377 15.22 -13.32 7.69
CA TRP A 377 14.86 -14.73 7.70
C TRP A 377 13.75 -14.94 8.71
N TRP A 378 12.61 -15.44 8.22
CA TRP A 378 11.46 -15.70 9.06
C TRP A 378 11.69 -16.90 9.97
N HIS A 379 10.92 -16.96 11.05
CA HIS A 379 10.72 -18.15 11.87
C HIS A 379 9.26 -18.25 12.25
N LYS A 380 8.76 -19.46 12.49
CA LYS A 380 7.34 -19.60 12.82
C LYS A 380 7.04 -18.92 14.16
N GLN A 381 6.24 -17.86 14.11
CA GLN A 381 5.77 -17.13 15.28
C GLN A 381 4.44 -17.68 15.81
N GLY A 382 4.24 -17.51 17.11
CA GLY A 382 2.97 -17.67 17.80
C GLY A 382 2.23 -16.34 17.88
N THR A 383 1.43 -16.16 18.92
CA THR A 383 0.67 -14.92 19.16
C THR A 383 1.54 -13.87 19.87
N ASN A 384 1.32 -12.58 19.55
CA ASN A 384 1.94 -11.42 20.21
C ASN A 384 3.48 -11.40 20.16
N GLY A 385 4.07 -11.75 19.00
CA GLY A 385 5.53 -11.71 18.82
C GLY A 385 6.31 -12.78 19.60
N ILE A 386 5.61 -13.76 20.20
CA ILE A 386 6.26 -14.87 20.89
C ILE A 386 6.52 -16.00 19.88
N PRO A 387 7.70 -16.65 19.87
CA PRO A 387 7.96 -17.82 19.04
C PRO A 387 6.88 -18.91 19.20
N ALA A 388 6.51 -19.57 18.10
CA ALA A 388 5.63 -20.73 18.17
C ALA A 388 6.30 -21.92 18.89
N ASN A 389 5.53 -22.96 19.21
CA ASN A 389 6.09 -24.24 19.64
C ASN A 389 5.50 -25.37 18.78
N PRO A 390 6.24 -25.93 17.81
CA PRO A 390 7.64 -25.60 17.45
C PRO A 390 7.77 -24.26 16.69
N SER A 391 8.95 -23.64 16.72
CA SER A 391 9.32 -22.42 15.97
C SER A 391 10.49 -22.67 15.00
N PRO A 392 10.27 -23.43 13.91
CA PRO A 392 11.32 -23.66 12.92
C PRO A 392 11.71 -22.36 12.20
N PRO A 393 13.01 -22.14 11.93
CA PRO A 393 13.46 -21.06 11.06
C PRO A 393 13.25 -21.40 9.57
N ALA A 394 13.11 -20.36 8.73
CA ALA A 394 12.63 -20.45 7.35
C ALA A 394 13.71 -20.32 6.25
N PHE A 395 14.96 -20.69 6.54
CA PHE A 395 16.08 -20.58 5.59
C PHE A 395 16.43 -21.90 4.86
N TYR A 396 15.47 -22.81 4.70
CA TYR A 396 15.65 -24.14 4.10
C TYR A 396 15.07 -24.28 2.68
N ASP A 397 14.81 -23.16 2.01
CA ASP A 397 14.42 -23.15 0.61
C ASP A 397 15.52 -23.73 -0.29
N LYS A 398 15.15 -24.08 -1.54
CA LYS A 398 16.05 -24.77 -2.46
C LYS A 398 17.25 -23.88 -2.85
N ALA A 399 17.02 -22.61 -3.12
CA ALA A 399 18.09 -21.69 -3.53
C ALA A 399 19.12 -21.54 -2.41
N THR A 400 18.68 -21.43 -1.16
CA THR A 400 19.56 -21.31 0.00
C THR A 400 20.40 -22.57 0.22
N LYS A 401 19.78 -23.75 0.18
CA LYS A 401 20.50 -25.02 0.31
C LYS A 401 21.53 -25.25 -0.79
N ASP A 402 21.16 -24.98 -2.04
CA ASP A 402 22.04 -25.16 -3.18
C ASP A 402 23.23 -24.19 -3.13
N LYS A 403 22.97 -22.91 -2.80
CA LYS A 403 24.01 -21.88 -2.66
C LYS A 403 24.97 -22.22 -1.50
N HIS A 404 24.46 -22.71 -0.38
CA HIS A 404 25.28 -23.17 0.74
C HIS A 404 26.16 -24.36 0.33
N LEU A 405 25.56 -25.39 -0.28
CA LEU A 405 26.28 -26.59 -0.73
C LEU A 405 27.40 -26.23 -1.72
N ALA A 406 27.12 -25.34 -2.68
CA ALA A 406 28.11 -24.86 -3.63
C ALA A 406 29.25 -24.10 -2.96
N LYS A 407 28.97 -23.31 -1.90
CA LYS A 407 29.97 -22.51 -1.18
C LYS A 407 30.87 -23.34 -0.28
N PHE A 408 30.29 -24.28 0.47
CA PHE A 408 30.98 -24.98 1.55
C PHE A 408 31.28 -26.46 1.27
N GLY A 409 30.75 -27.02 0.18
CA GLY A 409 30.90 -28.45 -0.14
C GLY A 409 30.17 -29.39 0.84
N ARG A 410 29.29 -28.84 1.70
CA ARG A 410 28.51 -29.58 2.71
C ARG A 410 27.07 -29.06 2.78
N PRO A 411 26.10 -29.91 3.18
CA PRO A 411 24.71 -29.47 3.39
C PRO A 411 24.61 -28.39 4.47
N LEU A 412 23.59 -27.53 4.36
CA LEU A 412 23.22 -26.58 5.43
C LEU A 412 22.88 -27.35 6.72
N PRO A 413 23.51 -27.05 7.87
CA PRO A 413 23.17 -27.65 9.15
C PRO A 413 21.68 -27.56 9.49
N LEU A 414 21.16 -28.60 10.15
CA LEU A 414 19.75 -28.70 10.50
C LEU A 414 19.49 -28.03 11.87
N PHE A 415 18.62 -27.03 11.85
CA PHE A 415 18.10 -26.27 12.98
C PHE A 415 16.58 -26.39 12.93
N THR A 416 16.00 -27.09 13.91
CA THR A 416 14.55 -27.32 13.98
C THR A 416 13.82 -26.28 14.81
N GLU A 417 14.54 -25.53 15.65
CA GLU A 417 14.00 -24.52 16.55
C GLU A 417 14.85 -23.26 16.48
N SER A 418 14.21 -22.12 16.22
CA SER A 418 14.83 -20.79 16.23
C SER A 418 15.35 -20.38 17.61
N THR A 419 14.80 -21.00 18.66
CA THR A 419 15.16 -20.79 20.07
C THR A 419 16.15 -21.84 20.61
N ALA A 420 16.71 -22.68 19.75
CA ALA A 420 17.70 -23.68 20.15
C ALA A 420 18.90 -23.02 20.87
N ASN A 421 19.42 -23.70 21.91
CA ASN A 421 20.62 -23.24 22.59
C ASN A 421 21.83 -23.38 21.65
N ILE A 422 22.49 -22.26 21.37
CA ILE A 422 23.65 -22.17 20.47
C ILE A 422 25.00 -21.94 21.18
N ASP A 423 25.05 -22.00 22.50
CA ASP A 423 26.27 -21.68 23.27
C ASP A 423 27.43 -22.67 22.98
N ASN A 424 27.13 -23.87 22.48
CA ASN A 424 28.10 -24.90 22.13
C ASN A 424 28.00 -25.35 20.66
N LEU A 425 27.63 -24.45 19.74
CA LEU A 425 27.64 -24.77 18.31
C LEU A 425 29.04 -25.15 17.83
N ASP A 426 29.12 -26.16 16.97
CA ASP A 426 30.34 -26.44 16.23
C ASP A 426 30.67 -25.29 15.26
N SER A 427 31.93 -25.24 14.81
CA SER A 427 32.42 -24.18 13.94
C SER A 427 31.66 -24.08 12.62
N ASP A 428 31.25 -25.22 12.05
CA ASP A 428 30.59 -25.27 10.75
C ASP A 428 29.17 -24.72 10.85
N SER A 429 28.46 -25.02 11.95
CA SER A 429 27.15 -24.49 12.28
C SER A 429 27.17 -22.97 12.49
N LEU A 430 28.12 -22.47 13.27
CA LEU A 430 28.27 -21.02 13.48
C LEU A 430 28.62 -20.29 12.17
N GLU A 431 29.54 -20.85 11.36
CA GLU A 431 29.88 -20.31 10.05
C GLU A 431 28.65 -20.25 9.12
N SER A 432 27.79 -21.27 9.17
CA SER A 432 26.56 -21.32 8.37
C SER A 432 25.55 -20.24 8.78
N LEU A 433 25.38 -19.99 10.09
CA LEU A 433 24.51 -18.92 10.59
C LEU A 433 25.03 -17.53 10.20
N GLN A 434 26.33 -17.29 10.34
CA GLN A 434 26.95 -16.04 9.90
C GLN A 434 26.80 -15.85 8.38
N TRP A 435 26.98 -16.91 7.60
CA TRP A 435 26.78 -16.89 6.16
C TRP A 435 25.32 -16.59 5.75
N LEU A 436 24.33 -17.08 6.51
CA LEU A 436 22.91 -16.75 6.29
C LEU A 436 22.65 -15.26 6.51
N GLY A 437 23.22 -14.68 7.57
CA GLY A 437 23.22 -13.23 7.75
C GLY A 437 23.87 -12.51 6.58
N ASP A 438 25.00 -13.02 6.11
CA ASP A 438 25.67 -12.44 4.95
C ASP A 438 24.83 -12.42 3.67
N GLN A 439 23.85 -13.32 3.53
CA GLN A 439 22.96 -13.31 2.37
C GLN A 439 22.02 -12.11 2.38
N ILE A 440 21.50 -11.72 3.54
CA ILE A 440 20.69 -10.49 3.68
C ILE A 440 21.56 -9.27 3.35
N GLY A 441 22.72 -9.17 3.99
CA GLY A 441 23.60 -8.02 3.79
C GLY A 441 24.10 -7.89 2.35
N GLY A 442 24.45 -9.00 1.70
CA GLY A 442 24.83 -9.02 0.29
C GLY A 442 23.68 -8.60 -0.62
N PHE A 443 22.46 -9.13 -0.39
CA PHE A 443 21.27 -8.74 -1.13
C PHE A 443 21.01 -7.23 -1.03
N THR A 444 21.08 -6.66 0.18
CA THR A 444 20.94 -5.22 0.39
C THR A 444 21.99 -4.43 -0.39
N LEU A 445 23.27 -4.76 -0.26
CA LEU A 445 24.35 -4.01 -0.91
C LEU A 445 24.34 -4.15 -2.45
N ASP A 446 23.89 -5.28 -2.98
CA ASP A 446 23.71 -5.46 -4.43
C ASP A 446 22.61 -4.54 -4.98
N LEU A 447 21.52 -4.33 -4.23
CA LEU A 447 20.47 -3.37 -4.58
C LEU A 447 20.94 -1.92 -4.47
N VAL A 448 21.66 -1.56 -3.39
CA VAL A 448 22.29 -0.23 -3.23
C VAL A 448 23.23 0.06 -4.39
N SER A 449 24.10 -0.91 -4.71
CA SER A 449 25.08 -0.80 -5.79
C SER A 449 24.39 -0.61 -7.14
N HIS A 450 23.34 -1.40 -7.42
CA HIS A 450 22.54 -1.27 -8.64
C HIS A 450 21.92 0.12 -8.77
N ALA A 451 21.23 0.58 -7.73
CA ALA A 451 20.57 1.89 -7.72
C ALA A 451 21.57 3.03 -7.97
N LYS A 452 22.69 3.04 -7.23
CA LYS A 452 23.72 4.09 -7.36
C LYS A 452 24.46 4.04 -8.70
N GLN A 453 24.76 2.85 -9.22
CA GLN A 453 25.42 2.69 -10.52
C GLN A 453 24.53 3.15 -11.69
N LYS A 454 23.22 2.85 -11.64
CA LYS A 454 22.30 3.16 -12.73
C LYS A 454 21.77 4.60 -12.68
N TRP A 455 21.48 5.11 -11.49
CA TRP A 455 20.76 6.38 -11.31
C TRP A 455 21.61 7.49 -10.69
N GLY A 456 22.82 7.17 -10.21
CA GLY A 456 23.76 8.12 -9.62
C GLY A 456 23.80 8.04 -8.09
N ASN A 457 24.85 8.64 -7.50
CA ASN A 457 25.09 8.59 -6.06
C ASN A 457 24.11 9.41 -5.21
N ASP A 458 23.27 10.23 -5.86
CA ASP A 458 22.24 11.03 -5.17
C ASP A 458 21.01 10.18 -4.78
N VAL A 459 20.89 8.95 -5.28
CA VAL A 459 19.85 8.02 -4.81
C VAL A 459 20.16 7.59 -3.38
N LYS A 460 19.23 7.88 -2.48
CA LYS A 460 19.26 7.43 -1.10
C LYS A 460 18.71 6.02 -0.99
N PHE A 461 19.37 5.20 -0.19
CA PHE A 461 18.91 3.86 0.10
C PHE A 461 18.98 3.56 1.59
N GLY A 462 17.90 3.04 2.17
CA GLY A 462 17.85 2.60 3.56
C GLY A 462 17.34 1.18 3.75
N VAL A 463 17.27 0.77 5.01
CA VAL A 463 16.63 -0.47 5.46
C VAL A 463 15.66 -0.12 6.59
N LEU A 464 14.48 -0.75 6.60
CA LEU A 464 13.63 -0.81 7.78
C LEU A 464 14.05 -2.02 8.62
N PHE A 465 14.37 -1.79 9.88
CA PHE A 465 14.94 -2.81 10.76
C PHE A 465 14.12 -2.97 12.04
N PHE A 466 13.51 -4.15 12.19
CA PHE A 466 12.81 -4.55 13.39
C PHE A 466 13.81 -4.82 14.53
N THR A 467 14.05 -3.82 15.37
CA THR A 467 15.08 -3.84 16.43
C THR A 467 14.90 -4.97 17.44
N PRO A 468 13.67 -5.39 17.83
CA PRO A 468 13.48 -6.54 18.71
C PRO A 468 14.09 -7.85 18.17
N SER A 469 14.29 -7.97 16.85
CA SER A 469 14.98 -9.12 16.24
C SER A 469 16.45 -9.28 16.66
N VAL A 470 17.03 -8.29 17.35
CA VAL A 470 18.40 -8.34 17.88
C VAL A 470 18.46 -8.04 19.37
N LEU A 471 17.57 -7.20 19.89
CA LEU A 471 17.62 -6.78 21.28
C LEU A 471 16.89 -7.73 22.25
N ASP A 472 15.92 -8.54 21.78
CA ASP A 472 15.16 -9.46 22.64
C ASP A 472 15.34 -10.91 22.19
N ASP A 473 16.15 -11.66 22.94
CA ASP A 473 16.38 -13.09 22.68
C ASP A 473 15.16 -13.97 23.02
N ARG A 474 14.15 -13.41 23.69
CA ARG A 474 12.87 -14.07 23.97
C ARG A 474 11.89 -13.87 22.82
N HIS A 475 12.04 -12.79 22.05
CA HIS A 475 11.26 -12.55 20.83
C HIS A 475 11.82 -13.37 19.68
N VAL A 476 13.13 -13.29 19.43
CA VAL A 476 13.81 -14.16 18.46
C VAL A 476 15.04 -14.79 19.11
N GLY A 477 15.13 -16.12 19.14
CA GLY A 477 16.26 -16.80 19.78
C GLY A 477 17.63 -16.35 19.25
N LYS A 478 18.71 -16.54 20.01
CA LYS A 478 20.07 -16.07 19.64
C LYS A 478 20.52 -16.43 18.21
N MET A 479 20.05 -17.56 17.69
CA MET A 479 20.28 -17.96 16.29
C MET A 479 19.73 -16.93 15.30
N MET A 480 18.50 -16.50 15.53
CA MET A 480 17.82 -15.52 14.67
C MET A 480 18.50 -14.15 14.75
N GLN A 481 19.00 -13.77 15.92
CA GLN A 481 19.80 -12.55 16.09
C GLN A 481 21.07 -12.55 15.22
N ILE A 482 21.69 -13.72 15.00
CA ILE A 482 22.87 -13.85 14.13
C ILE A 482 22.46 -13.72 12.66
N VAL A 483 21.42 -14.45 12.22
CA VAL A 483 21.06 -14.49 10.79
C VAL A 483 20.33 -13.23 10.32
N ASN A 484 19.71 -12.45 11.21
CA ASN A 484 18.97 -11.24 10.84
C ASN A 484 19.74 -9.94 11.09
N PHE A 485 20.98 -10.03 11.57
CA PHE A 485 21.82 -8.87 11.80
C PHE A 485 23.15 -8.95 11.04
N PRO A 486 23.16 -8.64 9.73
CA PRO A 486 24.36 -8.59 8.90
C PRO A 486 25.21 -7.35 9.21
N LYS A 487 25.64 -7.20 10.47
CA LYS A 487 26.38 -6.05 11.00
C LYS A 487 27.51 -5.59 10.09
N LYS A 488 28.28 -6.54 9.54
CA LYS A 488 29.43 -6.22 8.69
C LYS A 488 29.06 -5.46 7.42
N HIS A 489 27.86 -5.69 6.87
CA HIS A 489 27.36 -5.05 5.66
C HIS A 489 26.66 -3.73 5.98
N TRP A 490 25.90 -3.67 7.07
CA TRP A 490 25.10 -2.49 7.42
C TRP A 490 25.82 -1.47 8.29
N SER A 491 27.00 -1.78 8.84
CA SER A 491 27.76 -0.80 9.64
C SER A 491 28.16 0.42 8.81
N TYR A 492 28.01 1.61 9.40
CA TYR A 492 28.32 2.89 8.76
C TYR A 492 29.79 3.01 8.33
N GLN A 493 30.71 2.46 9.14
CA GLN A 493 32.15 2.57 8.91
C GLN A 493 32.69 1.66 7.79
N ASN A 494 32.01 0.54 7.50
CA ASN A 494 32.50 -0.47 6.55
C ASN A 494 32.00 -0.25 5.12
N SER A 495 31.19 0.78 4.91
CA SER A 495 30.36 0.90 3.71
C SER A 495 30.63 2.17 2.90
N LEU A 496 31.78 2.83 3.06
CA LEU A 496 32.02 4.17 2.48
C LEU A 496 31.82 4.31 0.94
N GLU A 497 31.83 3.22 0.16
CA GLU A 497 31.49 3.25 -1.28
C GLU A 497 30.02 2.84 -1.57
N TYR A 498 29.37 2.05 -0.70
CA TYR A 498 28.01 1.50 -0.88
C TYR A 498 27.17 1.52 0.41
N ALA A 499 27.33 2.58 1.21
CA ALA A 499 26.64 2.74 2.48
C ALA A 499 25.15 2.97 2.27
N LEU A 500 24.36 2.45 3.21
CA LEU A 500 23.02 2.92 3.41
C LEU A 500 23.08 4.41 3.78
N ASP A 501 22.23 5.19 3.16
CA ASP A 501 22.15 6.64 3.36
C ASP A 501 21.43 6.96 4.68
N PHE A 502 20.51 6.07 5.09
CA PHE A 502 19.84 6.09 6.38
C PHE A 502 19.53 4.66 6.87
N PHE A 503 19.32 4.52 8.17
CA PHE A 503 18.91 3.26 8.79
C PHE A 503 17.65 3.51 9.63
N GLN A 504 16.53 2.92 9.25
CA GLN A 504 15.27 3.09 9.98
C GLN A 504 15.10 1.94 10.97
N VAL A 505 14.81 2.30 12.21
CA VAL A 505 14.54 1.34 13.28
C VAL A 505 13.10 1.43 13.74
N GLU A 506 12.55 0.29 14.09
CA GLU A 506 11.25 0.17 14.72
C GLU A 506 11.32 -0.77 15.91
N ASP A 507 10.46 -0.52 16.89
CA ASP A 507 10.32 -1.33 18.11
C ASP A 507 8.91 -1.19 18.74
N TYR A 508 7.91 -0.82 17.94
CA TYR A 508 6.57 -0.48 18.43
C TYR A 508 5.88 -1.64 19.17
N ASP A 509 6.31 -2.88 18.95
CA ASP A 509 5.90 -4.04 19.75
C ASP A 509 6.14 -3.81 21.25
N TYR A 510 7.24 -3.18 21.64
CA TYR A 510 7.47 -2.82 23.04
C TYR A 510 6.46 -1.79 23.54
N LEU A 511 6.11 -0.81 22.73
CA LEU A 511 5.12 0.22 23.08
C LEU A 511 3.71 -0.38 23.25
N ILE A 512 3.35 -1.34 22.40
CA ILE A 512 2.09 -2.11 22.53
C ILE A 512 2.09 -2.87 23.87
N GLN A 513 3.18 -3.56 24.20
CA GLN A 513 3.28 -4.34 25.44
C GLN A 513 3.30 -3.42 26.68
N MET A 514 3.92 -2.25 26.60
CA MET A 514 3.85 -1.24 27.66
C MET A 514 2.39 -0.83 27.92
N ALA A 515 1.60 -0.58 26.88
CA ALA A 515 0.19 -0.25 27.02
C ALA A 515 -0.66 -1.40 27.60
N GLU A 516 -0.32 -2.65 27.29
CA GLU A 516 -1.02 -3.84 27.81
C GLU A 516 -0.71 -4.11 29.29
N PHE A 517 0.53 -3.84 29.72
CA PHE A 517 1.00 -4.17 31.06
C PHE A 517 1.01 -3.01 32.07
N GLU A 518 0.71 -1.77 31.65
CA GLU A 518 0.72 -0.56 32.51
C GLU A 518 0.02 -0.79 33.86
N ASP A 519 -1.21 -1.32 33.84
CA ASP A 519 -2.01 -1.56 35.05
C ASP A 519 -1.90 -3.00 35.59
N SER A 520 -1.53 -3.95 34.74
CA SER A 520 -1.66 -5.39 35.04
C SER A 520 -0.37 -6.05 35.55
N ASP A 521 0.81 -5.56 35.12
CA ASP A 521 2.11 -6.17 35.43
C ASP A 521 3.25 -5.11 35.37
N PRO A 522 3.46 -4.32 36.45
CA PRO A 522 4.45 -3.24 36.46
C PRO A 522 5.89 -3.69 36.22
N GLU A 523 6.24 -4.93 36.58
CA GLU A 523 7.57 -5.48 36.33
C GLU A 523 7.78 -5.72 34.83
N LYS A 524 6.77 -6.25 34.11
CA LYS A 524 6.84 -6.36 32.65
C LYS A 524 6.84 -5.01 31.97
N PHE A 525 6.00 -4.07 32.41
CA PHE A 525 5.99 -2.71 31.89
C PHE A 525 7.40 -2.11 31.92
N GLU A 526 8.05 -2.15 33.09
CA GLU A 526 9.38 -1.59 33.28
C GLU A 526 10.44 -2.34 32.44
N TRP A 527 10.29 -3.66 32.28
CA TRP A 527 11.16 -4.45 31.42
C TRP A 527 11.06 -4.04 29.94
N PHE A 528 9.85 -3.84 29.41
CA PHE A 528 9.63 -3.42 28.02
C PHE A 528 10.14 -2.00 27.79
N LYS A 529 9.89 -1.09 28.74
CA LYS A 529 10.44 0.26 28.72
C LYS A 529 11.97 0.25 28.64
N GLN A 530 12.63 -0.58 29.46
CA GLN A 530 14.09 -0.72 29.41
C GLN A 530 14.62 -1.29 28.08
N GLN A 531 13.83 -2.06 27.32
CA GLN A 531 14.25 -2.48 25.97
C GLN A 531 14.06 -1.37 24.94
N HIS A 532 12.94 -0.66 25.02
CA HIS A 532 12.69 0.52 24.19
C HIS A 532 13.79 1.58 24.37
N ASP A 533 14.19 1.86 25.61
CA ASP A 533 15.27 2.83 25.88
C ASP A 533 16.60 2.45 25.22
N LYS A 534 16.89 1.15 25.04
CA LYS A 534 18.12 0.68 24.36
C LYS A 534 18.11 0.93 22.85
N MET A 535 16.94 1.08 22.24
CA MET A 535 16.82 1.28 20.79
C MET A 535 17.51 2.60 20.36
N TYR A 536 17.38 3.66 21.14
CA TYR A 536 17.93 4.98 20.80
C TYR A 536 19.46 4.99 20.60
N ASP A 537 20.18 4.20 21.40
CA ASP A 537 21.65 4.09 21.31
C ASP A 537 22.11 2.91 20.44
N PHE A 538 21.19 2.03 20.00
CA PHE A 538 21.53 0.80 19.29
C PHE A 538 22.25 1.10 17.97
N THR A 539 21.69 1.95 17.13
CA THR A 539 22.25 2.24 15.79
C THR A 539 23.57 2.99 15.87
N SER A 540 23.70 3.95 16.79
CA SER A 540 24.94 4.71 16.99
C SER A 540 26.05 3.85 17.59
N THR A 541 25.75 3.05 18.62
CA THR A 541 26.76 2.24 19.33
C THR A 541 27.12 0.97 18.58
N VAL A 542 26.13 0.30 17.97
CA VAL A 542 26.34 -1.01 17.35
C VAL A 542 26.73 -0.87 15.88
N LEU A 543 26.09 0.01 15.13
CA LEU A 543 26.30 0.18 13.69
C LEU A 543 27.12 1.43 13.32
N GLY A 544 27.29 2.38 14.25
CA GLY A 544 28.10 3.58 14.05
C GLY A 544 27.41 4.70 13.27
N TYR A 545 26.08 4.66 13.10
CA TYR A 545 25.35 5.72 12.40
C TYR A 545 25.30 6.98 13.26
N PRO A 546 25.49 8.17 12.67
CA PRO A 546 25.16 9.41 13.35
C PRO A 546 23.63 9.57 13.41
N ASN A 547 23.11 10.20 14.47
CA ASN A 547 21.68 10.23 14.76
C ASN A 547 20.84 10.83 13.62
N GLU A 548 21.37 11.80 12.88
CA GLU A 548 20.69 12.40 11.72
C GLU A 548 20.50 11.45 10.52
N LYS A 549 21.18 10.30 10.52
CA LYS A 549 21.00 9.21 9.54
C LYS A 549 20.15 8.07 10.08
N VAL A 550 19.64 8.19 11.30
CA VAL A 550 18.77 7.20 11.92
C VAL A 550 17.34 7.71 11.79
N HIS A 551 16.50 6.90 11.19
CA HIS A 551 15.06 7.14 11.16
C HIS A 551 14.41 6.27 12.25
N TYR A 552 13.37 6.78 12.90
CA TYR A 552 12.60 6.02 13.89
C TYR A 552 11.15 5.93 13.47
N PHE A 553 10.61 4.72 13.54
CA PHE A 553 9.23 4.42 13.28
C PHE A 553 8.51 4.17 14.61
N SER A 554 7.71 5.13 15.07
CA SER A 554 7.11 5.10 16.42
C SER A 554 5.93 4.15 16.55
N GLY A 555 5.35 3.69 15.45
CA GLY A 555 4.27 2.68 15.45
C GLY A 555 2.87 3.23 15.25
N PHE A 556 1.89 2.35 15.42
CA PHE A 556 0.47 2.54 15.12
C PHE A 556 -0.45 1.76 16.06
N VAL A 557 -1.75 2.07 16.01
CA VAL A 557 -2.78 1.36 16.77
C VAL A 557 -3.59 0.45 15.84
N LEU A 558 -3.31 -0.86 15.85
CA LEU A 558 -3.98 -1.80 14.93
C LEU A 558 -5.50 -1.79 15.07
N SER A 559 -6.03 -1.87 16.29
CA SER A 559 -7.47 -1.90 16.58
C SER A 559 -7.96 -0.62 17.25
N PRO A 560 -9.08 -0.02 16.81
CA PRO A 560 -9.60 1.24 17.37
C PRO A 560 -9.93 1.15 18.87
N GLU A 561 -10.10 -0.04 19.43
CA GLU A 561 -10.39 -0.23 20.86
C GLU A 561 -9.15 -0.09 21.76
N LYS A 562 -7.95 -0.02 21.19
CA LYS A 562 -6.67 0.06 21.91
C LYS A 562 -6.04 1.46 21.83
N GLN A 563 -6.87 2.50 21.91
CA GLN A 563 -6.41 3.90 21.76
C GLN A 563 -5.37 4.33 22.81
N ASN A 564 -5.31 3.65 23.96
CA ASN A 564 -4.31 3.94 25.00
C ASN A 564 -2.86 3.75 24.53
N ILE A 565 -2.63 3.00 23.45
CA ILE A 565 -1.31 2.82 22.84
C ILE A 565 -0.76 4.15 22.28
N TRP A 566 -1.62 5.06 21.78
CA TRP A 566 -1.18 6.36 21.21
C TRP A 566 -0.32 7.17 22.17
N LYS A 567 -0.62 7.15 23.48
CA LYS A 567 0.19 7.79 24.52
C LYS A 567 1.67 7.38 24.46
N TYR A 568 1.95 6.10 24.20
CA TYR A 568 3.31 5.57 24.15
C TYR A 568 3.98 5.85 22.81
N ILE A 569 3.22 5.80 21.72
CA ILE A 569 3.69 6.21 20.39
C ILE A 569 4.10 7.69 20.41
N ASP A 570 3.28 8.55 21.01
CA ASP A 570 3.54 9.99 21.12
C ASP A 570 4.80 10.26 21.93
N GLN A 571 4.95 9.61 23.09
CA GLN A 571 6.13 9.75 23.94
C GLN A 571 7.40 9.26 23.22
N ALA A 572 7.35 8.09 22.57
CA ALA A 572 8.48 7.56 21.82
C ALA A 572 8.87 8.47 20.64
N ALA A 573 7.88 9.09 19.99
CA ALA A 573 8.14 10.07 18.94
C ALA A 573 8.85 11.32 19.49
N VAL A 574 8.42 11.84 20.64
CA VAL A 574 9.08 12.97 21.31
C VAL A 574 10.50 12.63 21.74
N ASP A 575 10.71 11.46 22.35
CA ASP A 575 12.02 11.01 22.81
C ASP A 575 12.98 10.81 21.64
N SER A 576 12.49 10.24 20.53
CA SER A 576 13.23 10.10 19.27
C SER A 576 13.67 11.46 18.69
N LEU A 577 12.76 12.43 18.64
CA LEU A 577 13.09 13.80 18.22
C LEU A 577 14.13 14.45 19.15
N GLY A 578 14.01 14.23 20.47
CA GLY A 578 14.95 14.71 21.48
C GLY A 578 16.37 14.13 21.32
N ASN A 579 16.47 12.92 20.79
CA ASN A 579 17.73 12.26 20.44
C ASN A 579 18.25 12.68 19.04
N GLY A 580 17.51 13.49 18.29
CA GLY A 580 17.91 13.99 16.97
C GLY A 580 17.70 13.01 15.82
N LEU A 581 16.83 12.02 15.98
CA LEU A 581 16.45 11.08 14.92
C LEU A 581 15.36 11.69 14.02
N LYS A 582 15.25 11.21 12.78
CA LYS A 582 14.11 11.53 11.90
C LYS A 582 12.95 10.60 12.23
N THR A 583 11.91 11.13 12.86
CA THR A 583 10.80 10.33 13.41
C THR A 583 9.61 10.27 12.47
N TYR A 584 8.97 9.10 12.41
CA TYR A 584 7.75 8.85 11.65
C TYR A 584 6.67 8.18 12.49
N VAL A 585 5.43 8.64 12.36
CA VAL A 585 4.23 8.03 12.94
C VAL A 585 3.54 7.16 11.89
N TRP A 586 3.09 5.97 12.27
CA TRP A 586 2.40 5.05 11.37
C TRP A 586 0.98 4.71 11.86
N ALA A 587 0.07 4.22 11.02
CA ALA A 587 0.00 4.53 9.59
C ALA A 587 -0.99 5.68 9.38
N ALA A 588 -0.94 6.34 8.23
CA ALA A 588 -1.93 7.36 7.87
C ALA A 588 -3.38 6.86 8.03
N THR A 589 -3.65 5.60 7.69
CA THR A 589 -4.95 4.94 7.91
C THR A 589 -5.42 5.01 9.36
N GLN A 590 -4.56 4.69 10.34
CA GLN A 590 -4.92 4.72 11.75
C GLN A 590 -4.94 6.14 12.30
N VAL A 591 -4.04 7.02 11.83
CA VAL A 591 -4.09 8.46 12.14
C VAL A 591 -5.45 9.04 11.73
N PHE A 592 -5.92 8.73 10.52
CA PHE A 592 -7.24 9.16 10.05
C PHE A 592 -8.37 8.52 10.84
N ARG A 593 -8.34 7.20 11.05
CA ARG A 593 -9.40 6.48 11.76
C ARG A 593 -9.59 6.99 13.19
N ASP A 594 -8.50 7.16 13.93
CA ASP A 594 -8.53 7.47 15.36
C ASP A 594 -8.61 8.97 15.66
N GLY A 595 -8.43 9.81 14.64
CA GLY A 595 -8.41 11.25 14.84
C GLY A 595 -7.15 11.75 15.54
N TRP A 596 -6.02 11.05 15.33
CA TRP A 596 -4.75 11.40 15.93
C TRP A 596 -4.28 12.76 15.45
N THR A 597 -3.72 13.55 16.37
CA THR A 597 -3.15 14.86 16.09
C THR A 597 -1.85 15.05 16.86
N PRO A 598 -0.86 15.76 16.29
CA PRO A 598 0.42 15.99 16.96
C PRO A 598 0.25 16.72 18.30
N ILE A 599 0.99 16.27 19.31
CA ILE A 599 1.08 16.92 20.62
C ILE A 599 2.05 18.12 20.60
N GLN A 600 1.97 18.98 21.62
CA GLN A 600 2.69 20.26 21.65
C GLN A 600 4.22 20.11 21.58
N GLU A 601 4.74 19.00 22.08
CA GLU A 601 6.15 18.63 22.16
C GLU A 601 6.76 18.26 20.79
N MET A 602 5.93 17.98 19.80
CA MET A 602 6.36 17.63 18.43
C MET A 602 6.63 18.85 17.54
N TYR A 603 6.22 20.05 17.98
CA TYR A 603 6.51 21.32 17.31
C TYR A 603 7.92 21.83 17.65
#